data_AF-A0A7R8W132-F1
#
_entry.id   AF-A0A7R8W132-F1
#
_cell.length_a   1.000
_cell.length_b   1.000
_cell.length_c   1.000
_cell.angle_alpha   90.00
_cell.angle_beta   90.00
_cell.angle_gamma   90.00
#
_symmetry.space_group_name_H-M   'P 1'
#
loop_
_entity.id
_entity.type
_entity.pdbx_description
1 polymer ?
#
loop_
_entity_poly.entity_id
_entity_poly.type
_entity_poly.pdbx_seq_one_letter_code
_entity_poly.pdbx_strand_id
1 'polypeptide(L)'
;LNVTASLCVSQLYIIGLVSDRKYQHFQPVLDLYITESFSATLAYSKLIVVLKYHVDNANSTDIQDKDILLKTMKSLQYCMRFVVRSRLLFSELNEGKGQEQFEVQLKQLIQSITGMMCYDTDSTLLVQGACLKYLPSTIPDILSVFNCTQL
;
A
#
# COMPACT_ATOMS: atom_id res chain seq x y z
N LEU A 1 -17.04 13.23 -4.49
CA LEU A 1 -16.07 12.77 -3.47
C LEU A 1 -16.65 11.66 -2.57
N ASN A 2 -17.92 11.27 -2.80
CA ASN A 2 -18.37 10.03 -3.45
C ASN A 2 -17.85 8.73 -2.81
N VAL A 3 -18.80 7.99 -2.21
CA VAL A 3 -18.86 6.59 -1.74
C VAL A 3 -17.65 5.68 -2.05
N THR A 4 -17.05 5.76 -3.23
CA THR A 4 -15.82 5.05 -3.60
C THR A 4 -14.57 5.43 -2.80
N ALA A 5 -14.43 6.69 -2.36
CA ALA A 5 -13.38 7.12 -1.44
C ALA A 5 -13.60 6.54 -0.04
N SER A 6 -14.85 6.52 0.44
CA SER A 6 -15.22 5.94 1.75
C SER A 6 -14.96 4.43 1.84
N LEU A 7 -15.24 3.68 0.76
CA LEU A 7 -14.91 2.25 0.66
C LEU A 7 -13.41 1.96 0.64
N CYS A 8 -12.58 2.84 0.07
CA CYS A 8 -11.13 2.65 0.07
C CYS A 8 -10.49 3.01 1.42
N VAL A 9 -11.04 4.02 2.10
CA VAL A 9 -10.67 4.39 3.47
C VAL A 9 -11.04 3.28 4.45
N SER A 10 -12.21 2.64 4.30
CA SER A 10 -12.57 1.49 5.13
C SER A 10 -11.65 0.27 4.87
N GLN A 11 -11.21 0.06 3.62
CA GLN A 11 -10.27 -1.02 3.31
C GLN A 11 -8.87 -0.78 3.90
N LEU A 12 -8.35 0.44 3.82
CA LEU A 12 -7.09 0.81 4.49
C LEU A 12 -7.22 0.83 6.01
N TYR A 13 -8.39 1.17 6.55
CA TYR A 13 -8.68 1.08 7.97
C TYR A 13 -8.68 -0.37 8.45
N ILE A 14 -9.27 -1.30 7.69
CA ILE A 14 -9.21 -2.74 7.99
C ILE A 14 -7.78 -3.26 7.87
N ILE A 15 -7.03 -2.89 6.82
CA ILE A 15 -5.63 -3.30 6.67
C ILE A 15 -4.76 -2.73 7.80
N GLY A 16 -4.98 -1.48 8.19
CA GLY A 16 -4.32 -0.82 9.32
C GLY A 16 -4.70 -1.45 10.67
N LEU A 17 -5.94 -1.90 10.84
CA LEU A 17 -6.38 -2.64 12.01
C LEU A 17 -5.70 -4.01 12.08
N VAL A 18 -5.72 -4.81 11.00
CA VAL A 18 -5.20 -6.19 11.03
C VAL A 18 -3.67 -6.24 11.09
N SER A 19 -2.98 -5.21 10.58
CA SER A 19 -1.52 -5.10 10.66
C SER A 19 -1.01 -4.60 12.03
N ASP A 20 -1.92 -4.23 12.95
CA ASP A 20 -1.56 -3.86 14.32
C ASP A 20 -0.90 -5.05 15.02
N ARG A 21 0.15 -4.77 15.79
CA ARG A 21 0.95 -5.74 16.55
C ARG A 21 0.08 -6.61 17.48
N LYS A 22 -1.07 -6.08 17.91
CA LYS A 22 -2.05 -6.82 18.73
C LYS A 22 -2.76 -7.96 17.99
N TYR A 23 -2.69 -8.00 16.65
CA TYR A 23 -3.26 -9.07 15.82
C TYR A 23 -2.19 -9.94 15.15
N GLN A 24 -0.97 -9.99 15.67
CA GLN A 24 0.10 -10.82 15.12
C GLN A 24 -0.29 -12.31 14.97
N HIS A 25 -1.11 -12.83 15.89
CA HIS A 25 -1.63 -14.21 15.80
C HIS A 25 -2.62 -14.42 14.65
N PHE A 26 -3.15 -13.36 14.06
CA PHE A 26 -4.02 -13.40 12.89
C PHE A 26 -3.27 -13.24 11.57
N GLN A 27 -1.94 -13.03 11.60
CA GLN A 27 -1.14 -12.94 10.38
C GLN A 27 -1.33 -14.15 9.45
N PRO A 28 -1.30 -15.41 9.92
CA PRO A 28 -1.54 -16.57 9.05
C PRO A 28 -2.94 -16.57 8.41
N VAL A 29 -3.95 -16.08 9.14
CA VAL A 29 -5.33 -15.98 8.63
C VAL A 29 -5.43 -14.91 7.55
N LEU A 30 -4.78 -13.75 7.77
CA LEU A 30 -4.72 -12.69 6.77
C LEU A 30 -3.94 -13.13 5.53
N ASP A 31 -2.84 -13.87 5.70
CA ASP A 31 -2.03 -14.42 4.63
C ASP A 31 -2.84 -15.39 3.76
N LEU A 32 -3.61 -16.27 4.41
CA LEU A 32 -4.52 -17.19 3.75
C LEU A 32 -5.63 -16.42 3.02
N TYR A 33 -6.20 -15.38 3.63
CA TYR A 33 -7.21 -14.55 2.99
C TYR A 33 -6.68 -13.88 1.72
N ILE A 34 -5.50 -13.25 1.78
CA ILE A 34 -4.86 -12.61 0.63
C ILE A 34 -4.63 -13.64 -0.49
N THR A 35 -4.11 -14.81 -0.15
CA THR A 35 -3.75 -15.82 -1.15
C THR A 35 -4.98 -16.51 -1.73
N GLU A 36 -5.91 -16.99 -0.89
CA GLU A 36 -6.97 -17.93 -1.30
C GLU A 36 -8.35 -17.28 -1.51
N SER A 37 -8.67 -16.20 -0.80
CA SER A 37 -10.05 -15.67 -0.75
C SER A 37 -10.22 -14.27 -1.32
N PHE A 38 -9.13 -13.52 -1.50
CA PHE A 38 -9.19 -12.19 -2.04
C PHE A 38 -9.49 -12.21 -3.55
N SER A 39 -10.50 -11.47 -3.98
CA SER A 39 -11.01 -11.49 -5.36
C SER A 39 -11.22 -10.11 -5.99
N ALA A 40 -10.89 -9.02 -5.28
CA ALA A 40 -11.12 -7.67 -5.75
C ALA A 40 -10.02 -7.21 -6.74
N THR A 41 -10.27 -7.40 -8.03
CA THR A 41 -9.29 -7.17 -9.11
C THR A 41 -8.97 -5.69 -9.39
N LEU A 42 -9.87 -4.77 -9.06
CA LEU A 42 -9.65 -3.32 -9.21
C LEU A 42 -9.18 -2.62 -7.93
N ALA A 43 -8.94 -3.37 -6.86
CA ALA A 43 -8.54 -2.78 -5.57
C ALA A 43 -7.13 -2.16 -5.64
N TYR A 44 -6.20 -2.72 -6.41
CA TYR A 44 -4.82 -2.24 -6.49
C TYR A 44 -4.76 -0.73 -6.82
N SER A 45 -5.53 -0.28 -7.82
CA SER A 45 -5.48 1.10 -8.28
C SER A 45 -5.98 2.06 -7.20
N LYS A 46 -7.07 1.70 -6.52
CA LYS A 46 -7.61 2.51 -5.42
C LYS A 46 -6.65 2.53 -4.23
N LEU A 47 -6.08 1.39 -3.85
CA LEU A 47 -5.12 1.29 -2.76
C LEU A 47 -3.88 2.14 -3.04
N ILE A 48 -3.32 2.07 -4.25
CA ILE A 48 -2.17 2.90 -4.64
C ILE A 48 -2.52 4.39 -4.54
N VAL A 49 -3.69 4.81 -5.05
CA VAL A 49 -4.12 6.21 -5.00
C VAL A 49 -4.24 6.71 -3.55
N VAL A 50 -4.84 5.94 -2.65
CA VAL A 50 -5.02 6.39 -1.26
C VAL A 50 -3.70 6.31 -0.48
N LEU A 51 -2.86 5.30 -0.70
CA LEU A 51 -1.50 5.27 -0.15
C LEU A 51 -0.72 6.51 -0.58
N LYS A 52 -0.76 6.84 -1.87
CA LYS A 52 -0.09 8.02 -2.42
C LYS A 52 -0.62 9.30 -1.77
N TYR A 53 -1.94 9.45 -1.65
CA TYR A 53 -2.57 10.60 -1.00
C TYR A 53 -2.04 10.81 0.42
N HIS A 54 -1.97 9.76 1.25
CA HIS A 54 -1.44 9.90 2.61
C HIS A 54 0.05 10.28 2.63
N VAL A 55 0.84 9.73 1.70
CA VAL A 55 2.27 10.03 1.59
C VAL A 55 2.52 11.47 1.10
N ASP A 56 1.77 11.93 0.10
CA ASP A 56 1.87 13.30 -0.42
C ASP A 56 1.56 14.34 0.66
N ASN A 57 0.62 14.02 1.56
CA ASN A 57 0.18 14.87 2.66
C ASN A 57 0.93 14.59 3.98
N ALA A 58 2.11 13.96 3.93
CA ALA A 58 2.85 13.59 5.14
C ALA A 58 3.31 14.76 6.01
N ASN A 59 3.35 15.98 5.46
CA ASN A 59 3.66 17.22 6.18
C ASN A 59 2.41 17.92 6.74
N SER A 60 1.20 17.34 6.59
CA SER A 60 -0.04 17.89 7.15
C SER A 60 0.14 18.20 8.63
N THR A 61 -0.43 19.30 9.12
CA THR A 61 -0.39 19.65 10.56
C THR A 61 -1.46 18.91 11.37
N ASP A 62 -2.41 18.22 10.72
CA ASP A 62 -3.46 17.48 11.39
C ASP A 62 -2.89 16.21 12.08
N ILE A 63 -3.14 16.10 13.38
CA ILE A 63 -2.68 14.97 14.21
C ILE A 63 -3.32 13.66 13.76
N GLN A 64 -4.58 13.68 13.33
CA GLN A 64 -5.29 12.48 12.87
C GLN A 64 -4.70 11.96 11.57
N ASP A 65 -4.41 12.84 10.61
CA ASP A 65 -3.76 12.47 9.35
C ASP A 65 -2.38 11.84 9.59
N LYS A 66 -1.60 12.41 10.52
CA LYS A 66 -0.28 11.86 10.91
C LYS A 66 -0.40 10.47 11.53
N ASP A 67 -1.35 10.26 12.43
CA ASP A 67 -1.56 8.95 13.07
C ASP A 67 -2.01 7.90 12.05
N ILE A 68 -2.93 8.27 11.14
CA ILE A 68 -3.37 7.42 10.03
C ILE A 68 -2.16 7.05 9.17
N LEU A 69 -1.37 8.03 8.74
CA LEU A 69 -0.18 7.80 7.91
C LEU A 69 0.84 6.88 8.60
N LEU A 70 1.10 7.08 9.89
CA LEU A 70 2.00 6.24 10.66
C LEU A 70 1.49 4.78 10.74
N LYS A 71 0.19 4.59 10.98
CA LYS A 71 -0.44 3.27 10.96
C LYS A 71 -0.36 2.64 9.57
N THR A 72 -0.59 3.41 8.52
CA THR A 72 -0.45 2.97 7.13
C THR A 72 0.97 2.52 6.82
N MET A 73 2.01 3.27 7.24
CA MET A 73 3.41 2.88 7.02
C MET A 73 3.80 1.63 7.82
N LYS A 74 3.28 1.47 9.04
CA LYS A 74 3.48 0.22 9.82
C LYS A 74 2.84 -1.00 9.15
N SER A 75 1.82 -0.77 8.34
CA SER A 75 1.03 -1.79 7.64
C SER A 75 1.45 -1.95 6.18
N LEU A 76 2.49 -1.22 5.74
CA LEU A 76 2.87 -1.10 4.35
C LEU A 76 3.15 -2.46 3.69
N GLN A 77 3.71 -3.39 4.46
CA GLN A 77 3.93 -4.76 4.01
C GLN A 77 2.65 -5.43 3.50
N TYR A 78 1.58 -5.38 4.29
CA TYR A 78 0.29 -5.96 3.91
C TYR A 78 -0.40 -5.14 2.82
N CYS A 79 -0.32 -3.82 2.89
CA CYS A 79 -0.83 -2.95 1.82
C CYS A 79 -0.26 -3.35 0.45
N MET A 80 1.05 -3.55 0.36
CA MET A 80 1.69 -3.95 -0.89
C MET A 80 1.30 -5.36 -1.32
N ARG A 81 1.15 -6.31 -0.39
CA ARG A 81 0.66 -7.67 -0.71
C ARG A 81 -0.75 -7.66 -1.29
N PHE A 82 -1.65 -6.82 -0.78
CA PHE A 82 -2.98 -6.63 -1.37
C PHE A 82 -2.91 -5.99 -2.76
N VAL A 83 -2.04 -4.98 -2.96
CA VAL A 83 -1.81 -4.35 -4.26
C VAL A 83 -1.33 -5.37 -5.28
N VAL A 84 -0.31 -6.17 -4.93
CA VAL A 84 0.29 -7.21 -5.77
C VAL A 84 -0.74 -8.29 -6.10
N ARG A 85 -1.45 -8.83 -5.10
CA ARG A 85 -2.47 -9.86 -5.32
C ARG A 85 -3.59 -9.36 -6.22
N SER A 86 -4.11 -8.17 -5.96
CA SER A 86 -5.15 -7.55 -6.78
C SER A 86 -4.69 -7.36 -8.22
N ARG A 87 -3.43 -6.95 -8.43
CA ARG A 87 -2.82 -6.81 -9.76
C ARG A 87 -2.70 -8.15 -10.49
N LEU A 88 -2.27 -9.21 -9.82
CA LEU A 88 -2.17 -10.56 -10.41
C LEU A 88 -3.54 -11.05 -10.89
N LEU A 89 -4.57 -10.94 -10.05
CA LEU A 89 -5.95 -11.32 -10.40
C LEU A 89 -6.49 -10.51 -11.58
N PHE A 90 -6.20 -9.20 -11.62
CA PHE A 90 -6.57 -8.37 -12.77
C PHE A 90 -5.86 -8.83 -14.04
N SER A 91 -4.57 -9.19 -13.96
CA SER A 91 -3.79 -9.69 -15.08
C SER A 91 -4.39 -10.96 -15.66
N GLU A 92 -4.73 -11.91 -14.78
CA GLU A 92 -5.28 -13.20 -15.14
C GLU A 92 -6.63 -13.05 -15.86
N LEU A 93 -7.52 -12.20 -15.35
CA LEU A 93 -8.85 -11.97 -15.96
C LEU A 93 -8.81 -11.13 -17.24
N ASN A 94 -7.76 -10.34 -17.45
CA ASN A 94 -7.67 -9.40 -18.57
C ASN A 94 -6.51 -9.69 -19.52
N GLU A 95 -6.00 -10.93 -19.53
CA GLU A 95 -4.94 -11.40 -20.44
C GLU A 95 -3.69 -10.50 -20.41
N GLY A 96 -3.26 -10.07 -19.23
CA GLY A 96 -2.07 -9.24 -19.04
C GLY A 96 -2.26 -7.73 -19.29
N LYS A 97 -3.47 -7.27 -19.66
CA LYS A 97 -3.74 -5.84 -19.88
C LYS A 97 -3.51 -5.00 -18.62
N GLY A 98 -3.25 -3.71 -18.83
CA GLY A 98 -3.10 -2.72 -17.74
C GLY A 98 -1.72 -2.71 -17.07
N GLN A 99 -0.73 -3.45 -17.57
CA GLN A 99 0.63 -3.48 -17.01
C GLN A 99 1.26 -2.09 -16.94
N GLU A 100 1.31 -1.36 -18.06
CA GLU A 100 1.93 -0.04 -18.12
C GLU A 100 1.28 0.95 -17.14
N GLN A 101 -0.06 0.96 -17.09
CA GLN A 101 -0.81 1.83 -16.18
C GLN A 101 -0.55 1.48 -14.70
N PHE A 102 -0.42 0.19 -14.38
CA PHE A 102 -0.05 -0.26 -13.04
C PHE A 102 1.37 0.20 -12.68
N GLU A 103 2.33 -0.02 -13.57
CA GLU A 103 3.72 0.37 -13.34
C GLU A 103 3.88 1.88 -13.14
N VAL A 104 3.17 2.69 -13.94
CA VAL A 104 3.16 4.15 -13.77
C VAL A 104 2.61 4.54 -12.40
N GLN A 105 1.47 3.97 -11.99
CA GLN A 105 0.88 4.25 -10.68
C GLN A 105 1.82 3.85 -9.53
N LEU A 106 2.47 2.68 -9.62
CA LEU A 106 3.39 2.24 -8.57
C LEU A 106 4.68 3.07 -8.55
N LYS A 107 5.25 3.42 -9.71
CA LYS A 107 6.41 4.32 -9.81
C LYS A 107 6.10 5.68 -9.18
N GLN A 108 4.92 6.24 -9.44
CA GLN A 108 4.48 7.50 -8.82
C GLN A 108 4.32 7.39 -7.29
N LEU A 109 3.83 6.26 -6.78
CA LEU A 109 3.77 6.02 -5.34
C LEU A 109 5.18 5.97 -4.73
N ILE A 110 6.10 5.24 -5.35
CA ILE A 110 7.50 5.15 -4.89
C ILE A 110 8.16 6.53 -4.91
N GLN A 111 7.98 7.32 -5.98
CA GLN A 111 8.46 8.69 -6.05
C GLN A 111 7.90 9.57 -4.92
N SER A 112 6.62 9.40 -4.58
CA SER A 112 6.00 10.13 -3.47
C SER A 112 6.62 9.73 -2.12
N ILE A 113 6.88 8.43 -1.93
CA ILE A 113 7.59 7.92 -0.74
C ILE A 113 8.99 8.50 -0.68
N THR A 114 9.72 8.53 -1.79
CA THR A 114 11.05 9.17 -1.86
C THR A 114 10.98 10.65 -1.51
N GLY A 115 9.97 11.38 -2.02
CA GLY A 115 9.74 12.78 -1.65
C GLY A 115 9.48 12.95 -0.14
N MET A 116 8.67 12.09 0.46
CA MET A 116 8.43 12.08 1.90
C MET A 116 9.71 11.85 2.71
N MET A 117 10.69 11.09 2.20
CA MET A 117 11.99 10.89 2.86
C MET A 117 12.85 12.16 2.89
N CYS A 118 12.55 13.15 2.05
CA CYS A 118 13.29 14.43 2.01
C CYS A 118 12.76 15.46 3.02
N TYR A 119 11.65 15.21 3.70
CA TYR A 119 11.15 16.12 4.73
C TYR A 119 12.04 16.10 5.98
N ASP A 120 12.36 17.30 6.48
CA ASP A 120 13.26 17.57 7.61
C ASP A 120 12.53 17.85 8.93
N THR A 121 11.23 17.55 9.00
CA THR A 121 10.42 17.81 10.20
C THR A 121 10.48 16.66 11.20
N ASP A 122 10.53 16.96 12.49
CA ASP A 122 10.48 15.94 13.55
C ASP A 122 9.24 15.04 13.45
N SER A 123 8.14 15.60 12.94
CA SER A 123 6.89 14.86 12.79
C SER A 123 6.90 13.79 11.69
N THR A 124 7.79 13.90 10.70
CA THR A 124 7.93 12.92 9.62
C THR A 124 8.89 11.78 9.97
N LEU A 125 9.76 11.96 10.98
CA LEU A 125 10.78 10.98 11.37
C LEU A 125 10.21 9.60 11.71
N LEU A 126 9.12 9.55 12.48
CA LEU A 126 8.49 8.27 12.87
C LEU A 126 7.90 7.54 11.66
N VAL A 127 7.31 8.29 10.73
CA VAL A 127 6.70 7.76 9.51
C VAL A 127 7.80 7.26 8.57
N GLN A 128 8.86 8.04 8.37
CA GLN A 128 10.04 7.67 7.58
C GLN A 128 10.69 6.41 8.15
N GLY A 129 10.90 6.34 9.47
CA GLY A 129 11.45 5.16 10.14
C GLY A 129 10.58 3.92 9.99
N ALA A 130 9.25 4.06 10.09
CA ALA A 130 8.32 2.95 9.81
C ALA A 130 8.41 2.51 8.34
N CYS A 131 8.40 3.45 7.39
CA CYS A 131 8.50 3.15 5.97
C CYS A 131 9.81 2.40 5.66
N LEU A 132 10.96 2.87 6.14
CA LEU A 132 12.26 2.20 5.94
C LEU A 132 12.30 0.80 6.55
N LYS A 133 11.57 0.55 7.64
CA LYS A 133 11.46 -0.77 8.26
C LYS A 133 10.64 -1.76 7.44
N TYR A 134 9.52 -1.32 6.85
CA TYR A 134 8.55 -2.22 6.22
C TYR A 134 8.59 -2.23 4.69
N LEU A 135 9.11 -1.19 4.03
CA LEU A 135 9.22 -1.15 2.58
C LEU A 135 10.13 -2.25 2.01
N PRO A 136 11.32 -2.54 2.58
CA PRO A 136 12.21 -3.56 2.01
C PRO A 136 11.59 -4.96 1.93
N SER A 137 10.72 -5.33 2.88
CA SER A 137 10.06 -6.64 2.88
C SER A 137 9.01 -6.79 1.77
N THR A 138 8.61 -5.69 1.12
CA THR A 138 7.65 -5.70 0.00
C THR A 138 8.30 -5.91 -1.36
N ILE A 139 9.63 -5.75 -1.46
CA ILE A 139 10.36 -5.82 -2.73
C ILE A 139 10.13 -7.16 -3.45
N PRO A 140 10.21 -8.33 -2.78
CA PRO A 140 9.96 -9.61 -3.46
C PRO A 140 8.55 -9.70 -4.07
N ASP A 141 7.55 -9.23 -3.33
CA ASP A 141 6.16 -9.20 -3.80
C ASP A 141 5.99 -8.26 -4.99
N ILE A 142 6.59 -7.06 -4.92
CA ILE A 142 6.56 -6.09 -6.02
C ILE A 142 7.24 -6.69 -7.26
N LEU A 143 8.41 -7.31 -7.13
CA LEU A 143 9.12 -7.90 -8.27
C LEU A 143 8.30 -8.99 -8.98
N SER A 144 7.39 -9.68 -8.28
CA SER A 144 6.52 -10.70 -8.89
C SER A 144 5.51 -10.16 -9.93
N VAL A 145 5.22 -8.86 -9.90
CA VAL A 145 4.28 -8.20 -10.83
C VAL A 145 4.98 -7.31 -11.85
N PHE A 146 6.32 -7.23 -11.83
CA PHE A 146 7.12 -6.61 -12.86
C PHE A 146 7.71 -7.70 -13.76
N ASN A 147 7.65 -7.49 -15.07
CA ASN A 147 8.28 -8.43 -16.00
C ASN A 147 9.80 -8.41 -15.81
N CYS A 148 10.45 -9.57 -15.81
CA CYS A 148 11.90 -9.75 -15.62
C CYS A 148 12.79 -8.99 -16.64
N THR A 149 12.24 -8.24 -17.59
CA THR A 149 12.95 -7.60 -18.69
C THR A 149 13.22 -6.09 -18.49
N GLN A 150 12.89 -5.51 -17.33
CA GLN A 150 13.06 -4.07 -17.08
C GLN A 150 13.72 -3.69 -15.73
N LEU A 151 14.65 -4.52 -15.25
CA LEU A 151 15.60 -4.11 -14.20
C LEU A 151 16.98 -3.84 -14.79
#